data_AF-M2XGK5-F1
#
_entry.id   AF-M2XGK5-F1
#
_cell.length_a   1.000
_cell.length_b   1.000
_cell.length_c   1.000
_cell.angle_alpha   90.00
_cell.angle_beta   90.00
_cell.angle_gamma   90.00
#
_symmetry.space_group_name_H-M   'P 1'
#
loop_
_entity.id
_entity.type
_entity.pdbx_description
1 polymer ?
#
loop_
_entity_poly.entity_id
_entity_poly.type
_entity_poly.pdbx_seq_one_letter_code
_entity_poly.pdbx_strand_id
1 'polypeptide(L)'
;MNTVTSNENRMGAIRDLWLAVEYLHNHNLEKVNNSSYIVIAGDTLVPFLNLQDLLTQFLQSLHFLDSLVVGYEPKNKEDLCRRGVFRVQPTSNGICALDVIEKPSHPSEAPSSIASIPVYLFSSYLKQDLEKYISSDPTQLRNMDAPGHFLSWLCSVRRVYLYMTPYRLDIGNLAQYQEALWFTSCCFLKEAAGRFIYRESNREDCEALDDDFIYFKPKGRTCNENAVGRALPRVGLIGNPSDGYGGKVISCTIEGCGFAQVIAEPSDTFGIVPHPIHDSFEFSSLAEMNDVTSSCGFYGGLRLLQAACVVFYRLCEQKHVISRNCKLHYSSTIPRQVGFGGSSALIVACFRCLATFYQIPMLQLAPLEKWPTIILQCETELLSISAGLQDRVAQIMEGVIYMDFSELKQGCGQYERLKKISLPDMYLAWLPQGKFSGTIHSNLGARWRNKEPLVLQIMHSLGELADKLRKDWREKNELDSEQLANYVDTNFEYRRQLLGNQVIGRGNLEMIQLARQEGWAAKLVGSGGAILCVPKRPVLYQPIWKIEQAFRDKNFSFCKLQIAW
;
A
#
# COMPACT_ATOMS: atom_id res chain seq x y z
N MET A 1 33.53 20.24 14.35
CA MET A 1 33.27 19.13 13.39
C MET A 1 33.20 17.85 14.18
N ASN A 2 32.16 17.04 13.95
CA ASN A 2 31.91 15.81 14.70
C ASN A 2 33.02 14.79 14.45
N THR A 3 33.77 14.37 15.48
CA THR A 3 34.85 13.37 15.38
C THR A 3 34.37 11.94 15.58
N VAL A 4 33.04 11.74 15.59
CA VAL A 4 32.41 10.43 15.76
C VAL A 4 32.63 9.56 14.53
N THR A 5 33.21 8.38 14.75
CA THR A 5 33.52 7.39 13.70
C THR A 5 33.08 5.98 14.10
N SER A 6 32.65 5.78 15.35
CA SER A 6 32.19 4.50 15.88
C SER A 6 31.18 4.71 17.01
N ASN A 7 30.56 3.64 17.49
CA ASN A 7 29.61 3.73 18.60
C ASN A 7 30.29 4.08 19.93
N GLU A 8 31.58 3.78 20.08
CA GLU A 8 32.34 4.02 21.30
C GLU A 8 32.67 5.49 21.51
N ASN A 9 32.81 6.27 20.43
CA ASN A 9 33.10 7.71 20.51
C ASN A 9 31.88 8.60 20.30
N ARG A 10 30.66 8.03 20.27
CA ARG A 10 29.41 8.76 20.08
C ARG A 10 29.16 9.82 21.15
N MET A 11 28.64 10.96 20.73
CA MET A 11 28.38 12.12 21.60
C MET A 11 26.92 12.20 22.06
N GLY A 12 26.03 11.42 21.45
CA GLY A 12 24.60 11.38 21.76
C GLY A 12 23.78 12.34 20.91
N ALA A 13 22.53 11.97 20.64
CA ALA A 13 21.61 12.69 19.76
C ALA A 13 21.44 14.18 20.08
N ILE A 14 21.47 14.56 21.36
CA ILE A 14 21.34 15.97 21.78
C ILE A 14 22.59 16.80 21.43
N ARG A 15 23.78 16.21 21.53
CA ARG A 15 25.02 16.89 21.08
C ARG A 15 25.08 16.98 19.56
N ASP A 16 24.62 15.95 18.85
CA ASP A 16 24.51 15.99 17.40
C ASP A 16 23.54 17.09 16.93
N LEU A 17 22.41 17.25 17.63
CA LEU A 17 21.47 18.36 17.39
C LEU A 17 22.11 19.72 17.67
N TRP A 18 22.83 19.88 18.78
CA TRP A 18 23.55 21.11 19.08
C TRP A 18 24.58 21.47 18.01
N LEU A 19 25.38 20.50 17.54
CA LEU A 19 26.33 20.70 16.45
C LEU A 19 25.65 21.17 15.15
N ALA A 20 24.47 20.61 14.83
CA ALA A 20 23.70 21.03 13.67
C ALA A 20 23.20 22.48 13.80
N VAL A 21 22.65 22.84 14.97
CA VAL A 21 22.18 24.20 15.25
C VAL A 21 23.34 25.20 15.27
N GLU A 22 24.48 24.83 15.84
CA GLU A 22 25.70 25.65 15.87
C GLU A 22 26.22 25.90 14.45
N TYR A 23 26.24 24.86 13.61
CA TYR A 23 26.65 24.97 12.21
C TYR A 23 25.77 25.98 11.43
N LEU A 24 24.44 25.90 11.59
CA LEU A 24 23.49 26.81 10.95
C LEU A 24 23.71 28.27 11.34
N HIS A 25 23.96 28.53 12.62
CA HIS A 25 24.30 29.86 13.13
C HIS A 25 25.63 30.37 12.55
N ASN A 26 26.70 29.57 12.64
CA ASN A 26 28.04 30.00 12.27
C ASN A 26 28.18 30.33 10.76
N HIS A 27 27.32 29.76 9.92
CA HIS A 27 27.31 29.99 8.47
C HIS A 27 26.28 31.03 8.01
N ASN A 28 25.63 31.75 8.94
CA ASN A 28 24.55 32.72 8.64
C ASN A 28 23.47 32.14 7.69
N LEU A 29 23.21 30.83 7.76
CA LEU A 29 22.17 30.18 6.97
C LEU A 29 20.78 30.51 7.50
N GLU A 30 20.71 30.95 8.75
CA GLU A 30 19.54 31.61 9.34
C GLU A 30 19.46 33.05 8.78
N LYS A 31 18.82 33.22 7.61
CA LYS A 31 18.63 34.55 7.00
C LYS A 31 17.79 35.53 7.85
N VAL A 32 17.30 35.10 9.01
CA VAL A 32 16.39 35.88 9.88
C VAL A 32 16.82 35.68 11.33
N ASN A 33 17.22 36.76 12.01
CA ASN A 33 17.34 36.79 13.48
C ASN A 33 16.01 36.30 14.07
N ASN A 34 16.03 35.28 14.95
CA ASN A 34 14.87 34.59 15.53
C ASN A 34 14.21 33.48 14.67
N SER A 35 14.99 32.66 13.98
CA SER A 35 14.46 31.48 13.28
C SER A 35 14.09 30.36 14.27
N SER A 36 12.90 29.77 14.14
CA SER A 36 12.49 28.56 14.88
C SER A 36 12.96 27.27 14.18
N TYR A 37 13.03 26.16 14.91
CA TYR A 37 13.60 24.91 14.42
C TYR A 37 12.54 23.82 14.29
N ILE A 38 12.61 23.06 13.19
CA ILE A 38 11.90 21.78 13.06
C ILE A 38 12.94 20.67 13.15
N VAL A 39 12.75 19.74 14.08
CA VAL A 39 13.63 18.59 14.31
C VAL A 39 12.83 17.32 14.16
N ILE A 40 13.25 16.44 13.26
CA ILE A 40 12.56 15.18 12.94
C ILE A 40 13.60 14.06 12.96
N ALA A 41 13.36 12.99 13.72
CA ALA A 41 14.20 11.80 13.62
C ALA A 41 13.92 11.05 12.31
N GLY A 42 14.98 10.67 11.61
CA GLY A 42 14.89 10.06 10.27
C GLY A 42 14.31 8.64 10.24
N ASP A 43 14.18 7.98 11.39
CA ASP A 43 13.67 6.61 11.54
C ASP A 43 12.17 6.54 11.87
N THR A 44 11.45 7.64 11.68
CA THR A 44 10.04 7.76 12.08
C THR A 44 9.18 8.23 10.92
N LEU A 45 8.10 7.50 10.66
CA LEU A 45 7.04 7.94 9.74
C LEU A 45 5.78 8.27 10.52
N VAL A 46 5.13 9.39 10.17
CA VAL A 46 3.93 9.88 10.85
C VAL A 46 2.83 10.13 9.80
N PRO A 47 2.13 9.07 9.34
CA PRO A 47 1.35 9.12 8.10
C PRO A 47 0.23 10.15 8.08
N PHE A 48 -0.34 10.47 9.25
CA PHE A 48 -1.47 11.39 9.38
C PHE A 48 -1.08 12.77 9.92
N LEU A 49 0.23 13.06 10.00
CA LEU A 49 0.69 14.37 10.42
C LEU A 49 0.63 15.35 9.25
N ASN A 50 -0.24 16.35 9.36
CA ASN A 50 -0.23 17.49 8.46
C ASN A 50 0.83 18.49 8.94
N LEU A 51 1.94 18.60 8.20
CA LEU A 51 3.04 19.51 8.56
C LEU A 51 2.61 20.98 8.48
N GLN A 52 1.71 21.34 7.56
CA GLN A 52 1.23 22.71 7.42
C GLN A 52 0.38 23.11 8.63
N ASP A 53 -0.51 22.23 9.11
CA ASP A 53 -1.33 22.49 10.30
C ASP A 53 -0.46 22.60 11.56
N LEU A 54 0.51 21.69 11.70
CA LEU A 54 1.50 21.71 12.79
C LEU A 54 2.26 23.04 12.82
N LEU A 55 2.73 23.51 11.66
CA LEU A 55 3.42 24.80 11.54
C LEU A 55 2.49 25.99 11.82
N THR A 56 1.27 25.92 11.32
CA THR A 56 0.26 26.97 11.53
C THR A 56 -0.04 27.14 13.01
N GLN A 57 -0.27 26.04 13.73
CA GLN A 57 -0.49 26.04 15.18
C GLN A 57 0.72 26.60 15.92
N PHE A 58 1.93 26.19 15.54
CA PHE A 58 3.15 26.67 16.17
C PHE A 58 3.36 28.18 15.97
N LEU A 59 3.07 28.70 14.78
CA LEU A 59 3.30 30.12 14.46
C LEU A 59 2.20 31.06 14.94
N GLN A 60 0.94 30.60 14.99
CA GLN A 60 -0.22 31.45 15.28
C GLN A 60 -0.68 31.39 16.74
N SER A 61 -0.51 30.26 17.41
CA SER A 61 -1.17 30.00 18.70
C SER A 61 -0.22 30.01 19.89
N LEU A 62 1.09 30.03 19.65
CA LEU A 62 2.10 29.90 20.68
C LEU A 62 2.95 31.16 20.79
N HIS A 63 3.39 31.49 22.00
CA HIS A 63 4.33 32.58 22.16
C HIS A 63 5.68 32.17 21.57
N PHE A 64 6.47 33.16 21.14
CA PHE A 64 7.79 32.95 20.54
C PHE A 64 8.79 32.15 21.39
N LEU A 65 8.52 31.96 22.69
CA LEU A 65 9.34 31.18 23.63
C LEU A 65 8.91 29.72 23.77
N ASP A 66 7.72 29.38 23.29
CA ASP A 66 7.11 28.08 23.52
C ASP A 66 7.58 27.07 22.45
N SER A 67 7.49 25.78 22.77
CA SER A 67 7.78 24.70 21.83
C SER A 67 6.54 23.83 21.61
N LEU A 68 6.45 23.19 20.45
CA LEU A 68 5.38 22.25 20.11
C LEU A 68 6.01 20.90 19.77
N VAL A 69 5.57 19.85 20.44
CA VAL A 69 6.05 18.47 20.22
C VAL A 69 4.89 17.59 19.78
N VAL A 70 5.19 16.51 19.05
CA VAL A 70 4.14 15.61 18.56
C VAL A 70 3.95 14.44 19.50
N GLY A 71 2.69 14.13 19.83
CA GLY A 71 2.30 13.01 20.68
C GLY A 71 1.24 12.11 20.03
N TYR A 72 1.13 10.88 20.51
CA TYR A 72 0.05 9.95 20.13
C TYR A 72 -0.29 9.02 21.27
N GLU A 73 -1.45 8.36 21.18
CA GLU A 73 -1.85 7.31 22.11
C GLU A 73 -1.61 5.93 21.49
N PRO A 74 -0.61 5.16 21.96
CA PRO A 74 -0.36 3.83 21.45
C PRO A 74 -1.51 2.87 21.76
N LYS A 75 -1.88 2.02 20.78
CA LYS A 75 -2.88 0.96 20.99
C LYS A 75 -2.33 -0.18 21.86
N ASN A 76 -1.06 -0.53 21.69
CA ASN A 76 -0.37 -1.48 22.57
C ASN A 76 0.31 -0.71 23.70
N LYS A 77 -0.09 -0.95 24.95
CA LYS A 77 0.50 -0.31 26.13
C LYS A 77 1.99 -0.62 26.31
N GLU A 78 2.49 -1.74 25.79
CA GLU A 78 3.93 -2.05 25.83
C GLU A 78 4.78 -1.05 25.02
N ASP A 79 4.19 -0.38 24.03
CA ASP A 79 4.89 0.63 23.22
C ASP A 79 5.26 1.87 24.06
N LEU A 80 4.58 2.10 25.20
CA LEU A 80 4.93 3.15 26.17
C LEU A 80 6.34 2.95 26.73
N CYS A 81 6.76 1.70 26.99
CA CYS A 81 8.08 1.38 27.55
C CYS A 81 9.24 1.63 26.57
N ARG A 82 8.96 1.92 25.30
CA ARG A 82 9.97 2.15 24.28
C ARG A 82 10.20 3.62 23.98
N ARG A 83 9.50 4.53 24.68
CA ARG A 83 9.38 5.94 24.31
C ARG A 83 9.39 6.87 25.52
N GLY A 84 9.64 8.15 25.27
CA GLY A 84 9.23 9.21 26.19
C GLY A 84 7.72 9.26 26.32
N VAL A 85 7.18 9.23 27.53
CA VAL A 85 5.75 9.35 27.82
C VAL A 85 5.49 10.63 28.58
N PHE A 86 4.58 11.46 28.06
CA PHE A 86 4.32 12.78 28.61
C PHE A 86 3.46 12.71 29.87
N ARG A 87 3.84 13.48 30.89
CA ARG A 87 2.88 13.96 31.88
C ARG A 87 2.26 15.23 31.33
N VAL A 88 0.93 15.30 31.25
CA VAL A 88 0.24 16.40 30.59
C VAL A 88 -0.75 17.10 31.49
N GLN A 89 -1.02 18.37 31.17
CA GLN A 89 -2.08 19.17 31.76
C GLN A 89 -2.88 19.89 30.66
N PRO A 90 -4.22 19.78 30.67
CA PRO A 90 -5.07 20.61 29.81
C PRO A 90 -4.96 22.09 30.16
N THR A 91 -4.87 22.95 29.15
CA THR A 91 -4.84 24.41 29.28
C THR A 91 -5.78 25.04 28.26
N SER A 92 -6.06 26.35 28.38
CA SER A 92 -6.86 27.10 27.40
C SER A 92 -6.28 27.09 25.98
N ASN A 93 -4.96 26.89 25.85
CA ASN A 93 -4.24 26.89 24.58
C ASN A 93 -3.93 25.46 24.07
N GLY A 94 -4.54 24.43 24.66
CA GLY A 94 -4.34 23.03 24.31
C GLY A 94 -3.66 22.22 25.42
N ILE A 95 -2.99 21.13 25.06
CA ILE A 95 -2.36 20.20 26.01
C ILE A 95 -0.91 20.62 26.24
N CYS A 96 -0.54 20.93 27.49
CA CYS A 96 0.84 21.24 27.86
C CYS A 96 1.52 19.99 28.45
N ALA A 97 2.74 19.68 28.02
CA ALA A 97 3.63 18.75 28.70
C ALA A 97 4.18 19.43 29.97
N LEU A 98 4.06 18.72 31.09
CA LEU A 98 4.69 19.10 32.36
C LEU A 98 6.02 18.40 32.57
N ASP A 99 6.15 17.18 32.04
CA ASP A 99 7.35 16.34 32.17
C ASP A 99 7.31 15.22 31.12
N VAL A 100 8.45 14.56 30.90
CA VAL A 100 8.59 13.39 30.03
C VAL A 100 9.32 12.27 30.78
N ILE A 101 8.66 11.13 30.96
CA ILE A 101 9.32 9.94 31.48
C ILE A 101 9.87 9.14 30.30
N GLU A 102 11.19 9.14 30.13
CA GLU A 102 11.88 8.41 29.05
C GLU A 102 11.89 6.91 29.32
N LYS A 103 11.21 6.14 28.46
CA LYS A 103 11.22 4.67 28.42
C LYS A 103 10.94 4.04 29.79
N PRO A 104 9.73 4.24 30.35
CA PRO A 104 9.35 3.66 31.64
C PRO A 104 9.55 2.14 31.63
N SER A 105 9.99 1.57 32.76
CA SER A 105 10.34 0.13 32.83
C SER A 105 9.11 -0.76 32.67
N HIS A 106 7.94 -0.24 33.06
CA HIS A 106 6.67 -0.94 32.94
C HIS A 106 5.54 0.03 32.54
N PRO A 107 4.51 -0.37 31.78
CA PRO A 107 3.44 0.53 31.35
C PRO A 107 2.65 1.18 32.48
N SER A 108 2.66 0.59 33.68
CA SER A 108 2.02 1.15 34.89
C SER A 108 2.79 2.32 35.49
N GLU A 109 4.08 2.48 35.16
CA GLU A 109 4.91 3.60 35.57
C GLU A 109 4.77 4.81 34.63
N ALA A 110 4.07 4.62 33.49
CA ALA A 110 3.81 5.67 32.53
C ALA A 110 2.88 6.75 33.15
N PRO A 111 3.22 8.05 33.02
CA PRO A 111 2.46 9.13 33.63
C PRO A 111 1.15 9.44 32.89
N SER A 112 0.99 8.94 31.67
CA SER A 112 -0.24 9.01 30.86
C SER A 112 -0.22 7.95 29.74
N SER A 113 -1.23 7.96 28.87
CA SER A 113 -1.30 7.19 27.62
C SER A 113 -0.57 7.84 26.44
N ILE A 114 0.00 9.04 26.61
CA ILE A 114 0.49 9.85 25.50
C ILE A 114 2.00 9.69 25.34
N ALA A 115 2.41 9.00 24.28
CA ALA A 115 3.80 8.79 23.92
C ALA A 115 4.33 9.86 22.96
N SER A 116 5.62 10.16 23.08
CA SER A 116 6.36 11.09 22.24
C SER A 116 6.65 10.50 20.86
N ILE A 117 6.44 11.34 19.85
CA ILE A 117 6.90 11.13 18.48
C ILE A 117 8.07 12.11 18.29
N PRO A 118 9.21 11.66 17.73
CA PRO A 118 10.38 12.51 17.54
C PRO A 118 10.23 13.49 16.38
N VAL A 119 9.21 14.34 16.49
CA VAL A 119 8.92 15.51 15.65
C VAL A 119 8.70 16.67 16.60
N TYR A 120 9.60 17.65 16.53
CA TYR A 120 9.67 18.76 17.47
C TYR A 120 9.77 20.07 16.71
N LEU A 121 8.96 21.04 17.11
CA LEU A 121 9.04 22.44 16.69
C LEU A 121 9.52 23.24 17.89
N PHE A 122 10.79 23.59 17.87
CA PHE A 122 11.44 24.33 18.95
C PHE A 122 11.48 25.82 18.62
N SER A 123 11.37 26.63 19.67
CA SER A 123 11.53 28.08 19.58
C SER A 123 12.93 28.48 19.08
N SER A 124 13.08 29.75 18.75
CA SER A 124 14.37 30.35 18.40
C SER A 124 15.43 30.30 19.52
N TYR A 125 15.05 29.85 20.73
CA TYR A 125 15.97 29.72 21.86
C TYR A 125 16.62 28.34 21.98
N LEU A 126 16.36 27.44 21.03
CA LEU A 126 16.86 26.07 21.08
C LEU A 126 18.38 26.00 21.31
N LYS A 127 19.17 26.88 20.69
CA LYS A 127 20.63 26.90 20.87
C LYS A 127 21.01 27.14 22.34
N GLN A 128 20.48 28.19 22.97
CA GLN A 128 20.81 28.50 24.36
C GLN A 128 20.29 27.41 25.31
N ASP A 129 19.12 26.84 24.99
CA ASP A 129 18.53 25.78 25.78
C ASP A 129 19.39 24.49 25.71
N LEU A 130 19.90 24.13 24.52
CA LEU A 130 20.85 23.02 24.33
C LEU A 130 22.17 23.27 25.08
N GLU A 131 22.74 24.47 24.98
CA GLU A 131 23.99 24.83 25.67
C GLU A 131 23.85 24.71 27.19
N LYS A 132 22.73 25.19 27.75
CA LYS A 132 22.43 25.07 29.18
C LYS A 132 22.26 23.62 29.59
N TYR A 133 21.50 22.84 28.83
CA TYR A 133 21.28 21.42 29.11
C TYR A 133 22.59 20.63 29.10
N ILE A 134 23.39 20.78 28.04
CA ILE A 134 24.69 20.09 27.89
C ILE A 134 25.66 20.48 29.02
N SER A 135 25.66 21.74 29.43
CA SER A 135 26.51 22.23 30.52
C SER A 135 26.06 21.74 31.90
N SER A 136 24.77 21.41 32.07
CA SER A 136 24.22 20.99 33.36
C SER A 136 24.66 19.58 33.80
N ASP A 137 24.95 18.69 32.84
CA ASP A 137 25.41 17.32 33.11
C ASP A 137 26.24 16.74 31.95
N PRO A 138 27.48 17.22 31.74
CA PRO A 138 28.26 16.92 30.53
C PRO A 138 28.82 15.49 30.46
N THR A 139 28.69 14.68 31.51
CA THR A 139 29.32 13.34 31.60
C THR A 139 28.34 12.17 31.48
N GLN A 140 27.03 12.40 31.59
CA GLN A 140 26.04 11.34 31.45
C GLN A 140 25.62 11.16 29.98
N LEU A 141 26.33 10.29 29.27
CA LEU A 141 26.00 9.95 27.88
C LEU A 141 24.54 9.50 27.71
N ARG A 142 23.97 8.78 28.69
CA ARG A 142 22.56 8.37 28.70
C ARG A 142 21.60 9.57 28.56
N ASN A 143 21.89 10.68 29.23
CA ASN A 143 21.07 11.90 29.20
C ASN A 143 21.20 12.62 27.86
N MET A 144 22.35 12.47 27.17
CA MET A 144 22.61 13.08 25.87
C MET A 144 22.13 12.23 24.68
N ASP A 145 21.97 10.92 24.86
CA ASP A 145 21.63 9.97 23.78
C ASP A 145 20.10 9.77 23.63
N ALA A 146 19.32 10.07 24.66
CA ALA A 146 17.87 9.90 24.66
C ALA A 146 17.14 11.26 24.69
N PRO A 147 16.48 11.67 23.58
CA PRO A 147 15.83 12.98 23.48
C PRO A 147 14.77 13.28 24.55
N GLY A 148 14.13 12.26 25.13
CA GLY A 148 13.14 12.49 26.19
C GLY A 148 13.72 13.08 27.46
N HIS A 149 15.00 12.85 27.78
CA HIS A 149 15.65 13.50 28.92
C HIS A 149 15.82 15.01 28.70
N PHE A 150 16.16 15.42 27.47
CA PHE A 150 16.17 16.83 27.10
C PHE A 150 14.77 17.44 27.15
N LEU A 151 13.75 16.74 26.64
CA LEU A 151 12.36 17.23 26.70
C LEU A 151 11.84 17.38 28.13
N SER A 152 12.17 16.44 29.03
CA SER A 152 11.85 16.55 30.46
C SER A 152 12.46 17.80 31.07
N TRP A 153 13.76 18.03 30.84
CA TRP A 153 14.42 19.26 31.28
C TRP A 153 13.78 20.51 30.65
N LEU A 154 13.47 20.47 29.35
CA LEU A 154 12.89 21.60 28.62
C LEU A 154 11.52 21.98 29.21
N CYS A 155 10.69 21.01 29.59
CA CYS A 155 9.40 21.27 30.25
C CYS A 155 9.55 22.01 31.60
N SER A 156 10.70 21.89 32.26
CA SER A 156 10.98 22.60 33.52
C SER A 156 11.37 24.08 33.32
N VAL A 157 11.81 24.46 32.12
CA VAL A 157 12.32 25.80 31.82
C VAL A 157 11.51 26.54 30.73
N ARG A 158 10.69 25.83 29.96
CA ARG A 158 9.84 26.34 28.87
C ARG A 158 8.46 25.70 28.91
N ARG A 159 7.47 26.37 28.31
CA ARG A 159 6.18 25.73 27.99
C ARG A 159 6.34 24.89 26.74
N VAL A 160 5.88 23.65 26.82
CA VAL A 160 5.93 22.68 25.72
C VAL A 160 4.53 22.17 25.48
N TYR A 161 3.95 22.47 24.32
CA TYR A 161 2.61 22.03 23.93
C TYR A 161 2.66 20.76 23.09
N LEU A 162 1.57 19.99 23.09
CA LEU A 162 1.45 18.80 22.28
C LEU A 162 0.57 19.04 21.04
N TYR A 163 1.05 18.56 19.90
CA TYR A 163 0.24 18.27 18.72
C TYR A 163 -0.04 16.77 18.68
N MET A 164 -1.30 16.36 18.77
CA MET A 164 -1.65 14.95 18.76
C MET A 164 -1.73 14.41 17.32
N THR A 165 -1.42 13.15 17.12
CA THR A 165 -1.64 12.43 15.85
C THR A 165 -2.10 11.01 16.16
N PRO A 166 -2.96 10.39 15.34
CA PRO A 166 -3.50 9.07 15.64
C PRO A 166 -2.48 7.92 15.48
N TYR A 167 -1.36 8.13 14.80
CA TYR A 167 -0.47 7.04 14.43
C TYR A 167 1.00 7.44 14.22
N ARG A 168 1.89 6.52 14.59
CA ARG A 168 3.33 6.53 14.29
C ARG A 168 3.74 5.17 13.74
N LEU A 169 4.64 5.17 12.78
CA LEU A 169 5.37 3.99 12.34
C LEU A 169 6.85 4.19 12.65
N ASP A 170 7.45 3.17 13.24
CA ASP A 170 8.90 3.05 13.37
C ASP A 170 9.45 2.44 12.07
N ILE A 171 10.62 2.88 11.61
CA ILE A 171 11.34 2.24 10.50
C ILE A 171 12.80 1.94 10.84
N GLY A 172 13.14 1.90 12.13
CA GLY A 172 14.51 1.66 12.62
C GLY A 172 15.05 0.25 12.37
N ASN A 173 14.21 -0.71 12.00
CA ASN A 173 14.65 -2.05 11.57
C ASN A 173 13.88 -2.58 10.35
N LEU A 174 14.39 -3.63 9.71
CA LEU A 174 13.83 -4.19 8.47
C LEU A 174 12.37 -4.64 8.61
N ALA A 175 12.00 -5.28 9.72
CA ALA A 175 10.62 -5.75 9.94
C ALA A 175 9.64 -4.57 10.08
N GLN A 176 10.04 -3.57 10.87
CA GLN A 176 9.30 -2.32 11.04
C GLN A 176 9.19 -1.53 9.72
N TYR A 177 10.28 -1.45 8.96
CA TYR A 177 10.29 -0.84 7.62
C TYR A 177 9.34 -1.56 6.65
N GLN A 178 9.30 -2.90 6.65
CA GLN A 178 8.36 -3.67 5.85
C GLN A 178 6.90 -3.43 6.25
N GLU A 179 6.62 -3.33 7.56
CA GLU A 179 5.30 -2.95 8.09
C GLU A 179 4.91 -1.52 7.68
N ALA A 180 5.88 -0.59 7.68
CA ALA A 180 5.62 0.79 7.30
C ALA A 180 5.43 0.96 5.79
N LEU A 181 6.20 0.26 4.96
CA LEU A 181 5.97 0.16 3.52
C LEU A 181 4.57 -0.39 3.23
N TRP A 182 4.16 -1.41 3.96
CA TRP A 182 2.80 -1.94 3.87
C TRP A 182 1.74 -0.88 4.19
N PHE A 183 1.89 -0.23 5.35
CA PHE A 183 0.95 0.78 5.83
C PHE A 183 0.81 1.93 4.82
N THR A 184 1.93 2.41 4.27
CA THR A 184 1.96 3.49 3.29
C THR A 184 1.40 3.05 1.94
N SER A 185 1.69 1.85 1.44
CA SER A 185 1.04 1.29 0.24
C SER A 185 -0.49 1.12 0.40
N CYS A 186 -0.98 0.85 1.61
CA CYS A 186 -2.41 0.63 1.84
C CYS A 186 -3.21 1.89 2.18
N CYS A 187 -2.57 2.92 2.77
CA CYS A 187 -3.24 4.17 3.18
C CYS A 187 -2.85 5.37 2.30
N PHE A 188 -1.76 5.28 1.54
CA PHE A 188 -1.17 6.38 0.77
C PHE A 188 -0.59 5.89 -0.57
N LEU A 189 -1.43 5.64 -1.58
CA LEU A 189 -0.91 5.50 -2.94
C LEU A 189 -0.77 6.87 -3.63
N LYS A 190 0.45 7.41 -3.50
CA LYS A 190 1.15 8.37 -4.39
C LYS A 190 0.36 9.63 -4.77
N GLU A 191 0.35 10.63 -3.88
CA GLU A 191 0.25 12.05 -4.27
C GLU A 191 1.63 12.56 -4.72
N ALA A 192 2.11 12.09 -5.88
CA ALA A 192 3.29 12.70 -6.51
C ALA A 192 3.41 12.29 -7.99
N ALA A 193 2.34 12.50 -8.76
CA ALA A 193 2.45 12.56 -10.22
C ALA A 193 1.35 13.47 -10.78
N GLY A 194 1.55 14.78 -10.68
CA GLY A 194 0.96 15.75 -11.61
C GLY A 194 -0.05 16.75 -11.03
N ARG A 195 0.47 17.94 -10.69
CA ARG A 195 -0.17 19.27 -10.76
C ARG A 195 -1.45 19.50 -9.94
N PHE A 196 -1.30 20.08 -8.75
CA PHE A 196 -2.28 21.00 -8.20
C PHE A 196 -1.96 22.42 -8.68
N ILE A 197 -2.87 23.00 -9.47
CA ILE A 197 -2.97 24.44 -9.68
C ILE A 197 -3.76 24.96 -8.47
N TYR A 198 -3.10 25.77 -7.63
CA TYR A 198 -3.76 26.54 -6.57
C TYR A 198 -4.70 27.56 -7.24
N ARG A 199 -5.99 27.52 -6.90
CA ARG A 199 -6.87 28.68 -7.01
C ARG A 199 -7.07 29.21 -5.59
N GLU A 200 -6.55 30.40 -5.34
CA GLU A 200 -6.89 31.20 -4.17
C GLU A 200 -8.39 31.53 -4.21
N SER A 201 -9.09 31.31 -3.11
CA SER A 201 -10.36 31.99 -2.84
C SER A 201 -10.33 32.54 -1.43
N ASN A 202 -10.11 33.86 -1.39
CA ASN A 202 -10.48 34.87 -0.42
C ASN A 202 -11.03 34.43 0.94
N ARG A 203 -10.34 34.94 1.97
CA ARG A 203 -10.89 35.26 3.29
C ARG A 203 -12.07 36.22 3.14
N GLU A 204 -13.17 35.91 3.80
CA GLU A 204 -14.02 36.85 4.57
C GLU A 204 -15.02 36.02 5.38
N ASP A 205 -15.43 36.56 6.52
CA ASP A 205 -16.41 36.05 7.50
C ASP A 205 -15.89 35.12 8.61
N CYS A 206 -15.20 35.75 9.57
CA CYS A 206 -15.22 35.34 10.98
C CYS A 206 -16.33 36.13 11.68
N GLU A 207 -17.33 35.48 12.27
CA GLU A 207 -18.04 36.02 13.45
C GLU A 207 -18.83 34.94 14.22
N ALA A 208 -18.84 35.14 15.54
CA ALA A 208 -19.59 34.47 16.62
C ALA A 208 -19.17 33.04 17.06
N LEU A 209 -18.44 33.00 18.18
CA LEU A 209 -18.26 31.87 19.09
C LEU A 209 -19.51 31.74 19.98
N ASP A 210 -19.94 30.50 20.24
CA ASP A 210 -20.68 30.15 21.45
C ASP A 210 -20.13 28.82 22.02
N ASP A 211 -20.10 28.78 23.34
CA ASP A 211 -19.42 27.84 24.21
C ASP A 211 -19.85 26.36 24.03
N ASP A 212 -18.91 25.52 23.59
CA ASP A 212 -18.85 24.11 23.97
C ASP A 212 -17.39 23.61 23.90
N PHE A 213 -16.96 22.95 24.97
CA PHE A 213 -15.60 22.50 25.25
C PHE A 213 -14.89 21.81 24.06
N ILE A 214 -13.89 22.49 23.48
CA ILE A 214 -13.10 21.93 22.38
C ILE A 214 -11.93 21.10 22.95
N TYR A 215 -12.14 19.79 23.09
CA TYR A 215 -11.03 18.85 22.84
C TYR A 215 -10.56 19.08 21.40
N PHE A 216 -9.46 19.80 21.19
CA PHE A 216 -8.84 19.88 19.87
C PHE A 216 -8.15 18.53 19.58
N LYS A 217 -8.96 17.56 19.15
CA LYS A 217 -8.46 16.46 18.32
C LYS A 217 -7.78 17.11 17.11
N PRO A 218 -6.59 16.64 16.71
CA PRO A 218 -5.99 17.08 15.47
C PRO A 218 -7.02 16.85 14.36
N LYS A 219 -7.16 17.78 13.42
CA LYS A 219 -7.91 17.54 12.18
C LYS A 219 -7.12 16.52 11.35
N GLY A 220 -7.04 15.27 11.79
CA GLY A 220 -6.61 14.18 10.92
C GLY A 220 -7.64 14.07 9.82
N ARG A 221 -7.28 14.41 8.56
CA ARG A 221 -8.19 14.68 7.42
C ARG A 221 -9.49 15.37 7.82
N THR A 222 -9.69 16.61 7.38
CA THR A 222 -10.98 17.26 7.61
C THR A 222 -12.12 16.32 7.21
N CYS A 223 -13.22 16.32 7.95
CA CYS A 223 -14.37 15.46 7.68
C CYS A 223 -14.91 15.57 6.24
N ASN A 224 -14.46 16.59 5.51
CA ASN A 224 -14.83 16.97 4.15
C ASN A 224 -13.81 16.53 3.07
N GLU A 225 -12.70 15.88 3.40
CA GLU A 225 -11.73 15.41 2.41
C GLU A 225 -12.07 14.01 1.86
N ASN A 226 -11.97 13.90 0.54
CA ASN A 226 -12.12 12.63 -0.16
C ASN A 226 -11.05 11.63 0.26
N ALA A 227 -11.45 10.38 0.48
CA ALA A 227 -10.50 9.28 0.60
C ALA A 227 -10.33 8.56 -0.73
N VAL A 228 -9.11 8.08 -1.00
CA VAL A 228 -8.78 7.39 -2.24
C VAL A 228 -8.11 6.08 -1.90
N GLY A 229 -8.65 4.98 -2.43
CA GLY A 229 -8.01 3.67 -2.42
C GLY A 229 -7.64 3.28 -3.84
N ARG A 230 -6.44 2.74 -4.02
CA ARG A 230 -5.95 2.23 -5.31
C ARG A 230 -5.41 0.81 -5.18
N ALA A 231 -5.48 0.05 -6.26
CA ALA A 231 -4.85 -1.27 -6.36
C ALA A 231 -4.28 -1.49 -7.76
N LEU A 232 -3.10 -2.11 -7.80
CA LEU A 232 -2.41 -2.39 -9.04
C LEU A 232 -2.94 -3.67 -9.71
N PRO A 233 -2.81 -3.79 -11.04
CA PRO A 233 -2.98 -5.05 -11.73
C PRO A 233 -1.90 -6.06 -11.33
N ARG A 234 -2.17 -7.35 -11.58
CA ARG A 234 -1.24 -8.45 -11.29
C ARG A 234 -1.05 -9.38 -12.47
N VAL A 235 0.13 -9.98 -12.57
CA VAL A 235 0.51 -10.98 -13.57
C VAL A 235 0.94 -12.26 -12.88
N GLY A 236 0.32 -13.39 -13.24
CA GLY A 236 0.81 -14.71 -12.87
C GLY A 236 2.04 -15.07 -13.67
N LEU A 237 3.21 -15.09 -13.03
CA LEU A 237 4.48 -15.42 -13.68
C LEU A 237 4.53 -16.93 -13.96
N ILE A 238 4.41 -17.77 -12.94
CA ILE A 238 4.49 -19.24 -13.04
C ILE A 238 3.52 -19.90 -12.06
N GLY A 239 3.04 -21.10 -12.38
CA GLY A 239 2.21 -21.98 -11.55
C GLY A 239 0.71 -21.87 -11.80
N ASN A 240 0.21 -20.80 -12.41
CA ASN A 240 -1.22 -20.64 -12.71
C ASN A 240 -1.68 -21.64 -13.81
N PRO A 241 -2.88 -22.24 -13.71
CA PRO A 241 -3.99 -21.90 -12.81
C PRO A 241 -4.09 -22.73 -11.51
N SER A 242 -2.98 -23.20 -10.92
CA SER A 242 -3.04 -24.13 -9.78
C SER A 242 -3.47 -23.53 -8.44
N ASP A 243 -3.63 -22.20 -8.35
CA ASP A 243 -3.93 -21.45 -7.12
C ASP A 243 -5.30 -21.77 -6.50
N GLY A 244 -6.28 -22.16 -7.30
CA GLY A 244 -7.58 -22.63 -6.81
C GLY A 244 -7.63 -24.13 -6.47
N TYR A 245 -6.52 -24.86 -6.65
CA TYR A 245 -6.48 -26.32 -6.67
C TYR A 245 -5.31 -26.89 -5.86
N GLY A 246 -4.98 -26.25 -4.74
CA GLY A 246 -3.92 -26.72 -3.84
C GLY A 246 -2.50 -26.63 -4.41
N GLY A 247 -2.28 -25.79 -5.43
CA GLY A 247 -0.98 -25.63 -6.07
C GLY A 247 -0.15 -24.48 -5.52
N LYS A 248 0.93 -24.18 -6.23
CA LYS A 248 1.88 -23.12 -5.91
C LYS A 248 2.07 -22.20 -7.10
N VAL A 249 2.19 -20.91 -6.84
CA VAL A 249 2.32 -19.90 -7.90
C VAL A 249 3.32 -18.81 -7.53
N ILE A 250 3.88 -18.17 -8.54
CA ILE A 250 4.61 -16.91 -8.41
C ILE A 250 3.87 -15.87 -9.23
N SER A 251 3.45 -14.79 -8.60
CA SER A 251 2.80 -13.66 -9.28
C SER A 251 3.44 -12.34 -8.87
N CYS A 252 3.26 -11.30 -9.68
CA CYS A 252 3.73 -9.96 -9.35
C CYS A 252 2.68 -8.89 -9.64
N THR A 253 2.71 -7.82 -8.87
CA THR A 253 2.02 -6.57 -9.24
C THR A 253 2.83 -5.81 -10.27
N ILE A 254 2.13 -5.14 -11.20
CA ILE A 254 2.77 -4.41 -12.29
C ILE A 254 2.37 -2.93 -12.28
N GLU A 255 3.31 -2.06 -12.65
CA GLU A 255 3.06 -0.66 -12.99
C GLU A 255 2.89 -0.52 -14.52
N GLY A 256 2.40 0.63 -14.98
CA GLY A 256 2.27 0.93 -16.42
C GLY A 256 1.04 0.33 -17.12
N CYS A 257 0.32 -0.59 -16.48
CA CYS A 257 -0.94 -1.17 -17.00
C CYS A 257 -2.19 -0.64 -16.26
N GLY A 258 -2.12 0.60 -15.78
CA GLY A 258 -3.21 1.26 -15.06
C GLY A 258 -3.35 0.81 -13.59
N PHE A 259 -4.48 1.17 -12.99
CA PHE A 259 -4.86 0.81 -11.61
C PHE A 259 -6.38 0.84 -11.46
N ALA A 260 -6.89 0.10 -10.47
CA ALA A 260 -8.26 0.28 -9.98
C ALA A 260 -8.27 1.37 -8.90
N GLN A 261 -9.31 2.21 -8.89
CA GLN A 261 -9.46 3.29 -7.93
C GLN A 261 -10.89 3.36 -7.40
N VAL A 262 -11.01 3.59 -6.10
CA VAL A 262 -12.25 3.95 -5.42
C VAL A 262 -12.01 5.25 -4.66
N ILE A 263 -12.98 6.16 -4.73
CA ILE A 263 -12.97 7.45 -4.03
C ILE A 263 -14.19 7.48 -3.11
N ALA A 264 -13.98 7.79 -1.83
CA ALA A 264 -15.06 8.04 -0.88
C ALA A 264 -15.17 9.55 -0.67
N GLU A 265 -16.28 10.12 -1.13
CA GLU A 265 -16.65 11.52 -0.95
C GLU A 265 -17.59 11.63 0.26
N PRO A 266 -17.27 12.45 1.28
CA PRO A 266 -18.15 12.67 2.43
C PRO A 266 -19.57 13.07 2.00
N SER A 267 -20.58 12.49 2.65
CA SER A 267 -21.99 12.77 2.35
C SER A 267 -22.87 12.42 3.54
N ASP A 268 -24.05 13.03 3.67
CA ASP A 268 -25.02 12.70 4.71
C ASP A 268 -25.56 11.27 4.60
N THR A 269 -25.53 10.70 3.40
CA THR A 269 -26.04 9.35 3.12
C THR A 269 -24.97 8.46 2.52
N PHE A 270 -24.91 7.20 2.96
CA PHE A 270 -24.06 6.22 2.32
C PHE A 270 -24.58 5.91 0.91
N GLY A 271 -23.71 5.75 -0.07
CA GLY A 271 -24.12 5.35 -1.40
C GLY A 271 -22.95 4.89 -2.26
N ILE A 272 -23.25 4.13 -3.29
CA ILE A 272 -22.29 3.73 -4.32
C ILE A 272 -22.82 4.28 -5.63
N VAL A 273 -22.07 5.16 -6.27
CA VAL A 273 -22.47 5.85 -7.49
C VAL A 273 -22.23 4.91 -8.67
N PRO A 274 -23.26 4.51 -9.44
CA PRO A 274 -23.06 3.66 -10.61
C PRO A 274 -22.13 4.30 -11.63
N HIS A 275 -21.23 3.50 -12.22
CA HIS A 275 -20.36 3.99 -13.28
C HIS A 275 -21.18 4.35 -14.52
N PRO A 276 -21.04 5.58 -15.08
CA PRO A 276 -21.93 6.10 -16.12
C PRO A 276 -21.91 5.26 -17.41
N ILE A 277 -20.82 4.55 -17.69
CA ILE A 277 -20.66 3.73 -18.91
C ILE A 277 -20.88 2.23 -18.64
N HIS A 278 -20.59 1.76 -17.43
CA HIS A 278 -20.44 0.31 -17.18
C HIS A 278 -21.52 -0.26 -16.28
N ASP A 279 -22.25 0.61 -15.60
CA ASP A 279 -23.38 0.28 -14.74
C ASP A 279 -24.55 1.24 -15.08
N SER A 280 -24.68 1.62 -16.36
CA SER A 280 -25.77 2.46 -16.85
C SER A 280 -27.08 1.67 -16.91
N PHE A 281 -28.17 2.35 -16.56
CA PHE A 281 -29.55 1.87 -16.77
C PHE A 281 -30.27 2.68 -17.86
N GLU A 282 -29.61 3.67 -18.43
CA GLU A 282 -30.12 4.52 -19.51
C GLU A 282 -29.24 4.38 -20.73
N PHE A 283 -29.87 4.16 -21.89
CA PHE A 283 -29.19 3.96 -23.18
C PHE A 283 -29.94 4.76 -24.24
N SER A 284 -29.22 5.27 -25.24
CA SER A 284 -29.79 5.98 -26.39
C SER A 284 -30.61 5.07 -27.30
N SER A 285 -30.33 3.76 -27.30
CA SER A 285 -31.07 2.76 -28.08
C SER A 285 -30.87 1.35 -27.53
N LEU A 286 -31.73 0.41 -27.95
CA LEU A 286 -31.57 -1.02 -27.65
C LEU A 286 -30.28 -1.60 -28.25
N ALA A 287 -29.82 -1.08 -29.39
CA ALA A 287 -28.56 -1.49 -30.01
C ALA A 287 -27.37 -1.15 -29.11
N GLU A 288 -27.33 0.06 -28.56
CA GLU A 288 -26.31 0.47 -27.60
C GLU A 288 -26.34 -0.41 -26.33
N MET A 289 -27.53 -0.68 -25.78
CA MET A 289 -27.68 -1.60 -24.63
C MET A 289 -27.11 -2.99 -24.96
N ASN A 290 -27.40 -3.53 -26.15
CA ASN A 290 -26.87 -4.82 -26.58
C ASN A 290 -25.34 -4.80 -26.68
N ASP A 291 -24.75 -3.74 -27.22
CA ASP A 291 -23.30 -3.62 -27.40
C ASP A 291 -22.58 -3.47 -26.06
N VAL A 292 -23.11 -2.64 -25.15
CA VAL A 292 -22.58 -2.46 -23.80
C VAL A 292 -22.72 -3.76 -23.00
N THR A 293 -23.86 -4.43 -23.06
CA THR A 293 -24.09 -5.69 -22.31
C THR A 293 -23.24 -6.83 -22.87
N SER A 294 -23.07 -6.92 -24.20
CA SER A 294 -22.22 -7.93 -24.84
C SER A 294 -20.73 -7.75 -24.55
N SER A 295 -20.29 -6.51 -24.28
CA SER A 295 -18.90 -6.20 -23.94
C SER A 295 -18.63 -6.23 -22.44
N CYS A 296 -19.53 -5.69 -21.61
CA CYS A 296 -19.35 -5.49 -20.18
C CYS A 296 -19.99 -6.60 -19.34
N GLY A 297 -20.85 -7.42 -19.93
CA GLY A 297 -21.76 -8.33 -19.23
C GLY A 297 -22.95 -7.58 -18.63
N PHE A 298 -23.82 -8.32 -17.96
CA PHE A 298 -25.00 -7.77 -17.27
C PHE A 298 -24.69 -7.12 -15.93
N TYR A 299 -23.50 -7.37 -15.37
CA TYR A 299 -23.13 -6.97 -14.03
C TYR A 299 -21.78 -6.25 -14.05
N GLY A 300 -21.77 -4.96 -13.75
CA GLY A 300 -20.55 -4.14 -13.72
C GLY A 300 -19.86 -4.13 -12.37
N GLY A 301 -19.15 -3.03 -12.08
CA GLY A 301 -18.32 -2.89 -10.88
C GLY A 301 -19.13 -2.68 -9.60
N LEU A 302 -20.39 -2.24 -9.73
CA LEU A 302 -21.24 -1.85 -8.62
C LEU A 302 -21.40 -2.98 -7.58
N ARG A 303 -21.69 -4.21 -8.04
CA ARG A 303 -21.85 -5.38 -7.16
C ARG A 303 -20.58 -5.74 -6.39
N LEU A 304 -19.41 -5.51 -6.98
CA LEU A 304 -18.12 -5.80 -6.33
C LEU A 304 -17.90 -4.84 -5.17
N LEU A 305 -18.21 -3.55 -5.36
CA LEU A 305 -18.16 -2.56 -4.30
C LEU A 305 -19.21 -2.85 -3.22
N GLN A 306 -20.44 -3.23 -3.58
CA GLN A 306 -21.46 -3.61 -2.61
C GLN A 306 -20.99 -4.77 -1.72
N ALA A 307 -20.46 -5.84 -2.33
CA ALA A 307 -19.91 -6.97 -1.59
C ALA A 307 -18.75 -6.54 -0.67
N ALA A 308 -17.82 -5.72 -1.17
CA ALA A 308 -16.71 -5.19 -0.39
C ALA A 308 -17.19 -4.36 0.81
N CYS A 309 -18.20 -3.51 0.64
CA CYS A 309 -18.77 -2.69 1.70
C CYS A 309 -19.43 -3.56 2.79
N VAL A 310 -20.18 -4.59 2.39
CA VAL A 310 -20.81 -5.54 3.33
C VAL A 310 -19.76 -6.27 4.16
N VAL A 311 -18.69 -6.78 3.52
CA VAL A 311 -17.61 -7.47 4.25
C VAL A 311 -16.86 -6.49 5.14
N PHE A 312 -16.55 -5.29 4.66
CA PHE A 312 -15.89 -4.25 5.46
C PHE A 312 -16.72 -3.86 6.68
N TYR A 313 -18.04 -3.67 6.52
CA TYR A 313 -18.96 -3.38 7.61
C TYR A 313 -18.93 -4.48 8.68
N ARG A 314 -19.03 -5.75 8.28
CA ARG A 314 -18.96 -6.90 9.22
C ARG A 314 -17.66 -6.95 10.02
N LEU A 315 -16.53 -6.58 9.41
CA LEU A 315 -15.23 -6.48 10.10
C LEU A 315 -15.19 -5.32 11.12
N CYS A 316 -15.88 -4.23 10.83
CA CYS A 316 -15.92 -3.04 11.68
C CYS A 316 -16.98 -3.10 12.78
N GLU A 317 -18.10 -3.80 12.56
CA GLU A 317 -19.19 -3.97 13.52
C GLU A 317 -18.70 -4.66 14.80
N GLN A 318 -17.78 -5.62 14.66
CA GLN A 318 -17.09 -6.25 15.79
C GLN A 318 -16.29 -5.25 16.66
N LYS A 319 -16.12 -4.00 16.21
CA LYS A 319 -15.24 -2.99 16.83
C LYS A 319 -15.88 -1.60 17.02
N HIS A 320 -17.14 -1.39 16.61
CA HIS A 320 -17.91 -0.13 16.72
C HIS A 320 -17.22 1.15 16.18
N VAL A 321 -16.65 1.10 14.96
CA VAL A 321 -15.76 2.18 14.46
C VAL A 321 -16.35 3.06 13.33
N ILE A 322 -17.54 2.74 12.81
CA ILE A 322 -18.15 3.49 11.69
C ILE A 322 -18.95 4.68 12.24
N SER A 323 -18.56 5.90 11.87
CA SER A 323 -19.09 7.14 12.45
C SER A 323 -19.62 8.17 11.44
N ARG A 324 -19.48 7.94 10.13
CA ARG A 324 -19.87 8.89 9.08
C ARG A 324 -20.21 8.22 7.74
N ASN A 325 -20.91 8.92 6.86
CA ASN A 325 -21.35 8.43 5.56
C ASN A 325 -20.52 9.00 4.40
N CYS A 326 -20.55 8.30 3.26
CA CYS A 326 -19.90 8.73 2.02
C CYS A 326 -20.59 8.21 0.75
N LYS A 327 -20.33 8.87 -0.37
CA LYS A 327 -20.57 8.35 -1.72
C LYS A 327 -19.29 7.74 -2.28
N LEU A 328 -19.36 6.47 -2.66
CA LEU A 328 -18.27 5.77 -3.31
C LEU A 328 -18.36 5.92 -4.82
N HIS A 329 -17.31 6.48 -5.41
CA HIS A 329 -17.07 6.54 -6.84
C HIS A 329 -15.97 5.55 -7.21
N TYR A 330 -16.04 4.93 -8.38
CA TYR A 330 -15.03 3.97 -8.79
C TYR A 330 -14.70 4.07 -10.28
N SER A 331 -13.46 3.74 -10.60
CA SER A 331 -12.93 3.72 -11.96
C SER A 331 -11.80 2.71 -12.06
N SER A 332 -11.54 2.17 -13.24
CA SER A 332 -10.36 1.33 -13.47
C SER A 332 -9.78 1.60 -14.85
N THR A 333 -8.47 1.82 -14.88
CA THR A 333 -7.69 1.90 -16.13
C THR A 333 -7.00 0.58 -16.46
N ILE A 334 -7.17 -0.45 -15.62
CA ILE A 334 -6.67 -1.79 -15.89
C ILE A 334 -7.39 -2.34 -17.13
N PRO A 335 -6.65 -2.80 -18.16
CA PRO A 335 -7.25 -3.43 -19.33
C PRO A 335 -8.29 -4.50 -18.94
N ARG A 336 -9.51 -4.36 -19.47
CA ARG A 336 -10.63 -5.20 -19.09
C ARG A 336 -10.53 -6.57 -19.74
N GLN A 337 -10.96 -7.61 -19.01
CA GLN A 337 -11.10 -8.99 -19.51
C GLN A 337 -9.82 -9.63 -20.07
N VAL A 338 -8.64 -9.10 -19.72
CA VAL A 338 -7.35 -9.68 -20.14
C VAL A 338 -6.61 -10.41 -19.02
N GLY A 339 -7.31 -10.75 -17.94
CA GLY A 339 -6.75 -11.60 -16.89
C GLY A 339 -5.71 -10.92 -15.99
N PHE A 340 -5.69 -9.58 -15.90
CA PHE A 340 -4.83 -8.80 -14.98
C PHE A 340 -5.39 -8.62 -13.55
N GLY A 341 -6.48 -9.31 -13.19
CA GLY A 341 -7.07 -9.23 -11.84
C GLY A 341 -7.84 -7.93 -11.58
N GLY A 342 -8.51 -7.35 -12.59
CA GLY A 342 -9.21 -6.07 -12.45
C GLY A 342 -10.38 -6.09 -11.44
N SER A 343 -11.10 -7.21 -11.30
CA SER A 343 -12.20 -7.33 -10.33
C SER A 343 -11.70 -7.32 -8.89
N SER A 344 -10.70 -8.14 -8.58
CA SER A 344 -10.08 -8.21 -7.27
C SER A 344 -9.34 -6.91 -6.93
N ALA A 345 -8.71 -6.25 -7.91
CA ALA A 345 -8.11 -4.92 -7.73
C ALA A 345 -9.16 -3.90 -7.28
N LEU A 346 -10.35 -3.91 -7.87
CA LEU A 346 -11.42 -2.99 -7.50
C LEU A 346 -11.91 -3.23 -6.06
N ILE A 347 -12.02 -4.49 -5.65
CA ILE A 347 -12.36 -4.86 -4.27
C ILE A 347 -11.25 -4.36 -3.32
N VAL A 348 -9.98 -4.65 -3.61
CA VAL A 348 -8.83 -4.19 -2.80
C VAL A 348 -8.82 -2.66 -2.68
N ALA A 349 -9.04 -1.95 -3.79
CA ALA A 349 -9.13 -0.49 -3.82
C ALA A 349 -10.28 0.02 -2.94
N CYS A 350 -11.44 -0.66 -2.95
CA CYS A 350 -12.57 -0.35 -2.06
C CYS A 350 -12.19 -0.51 -0.58
N PHE A 351 -11.56 -1.63 -0.20
CA PHE A 351 -11.08 -1.85 1.18
C PHE A 351 -10.08 -0.77 1.62
N ARG A 352 -9.09 -0.45 0.78
CA ARG A 352 -8.10 0.62 1.05
C ARG A 352 -8.78 1.98 1.18
N CYS A 353 -9.75 2.27 0.33
CA CYS A 353 -10.53 3.52 0.36
C CYS A 353 -11.33 3.65 1.65
N LEU A 354 -12.08 2.62 2.05
CA LEU A 354 -12.89 2.61 3.27
C LEU A 354 -12.01 2.65 4.53
N ALA A 355 -10.92 1.88 4.56
CA ALA A 355 -9.93 1.94 5.64
C ALA A 355 -9.38 3.37 5.82
N THR A 356 -9.02 4.02 4.72
CA THR A 356 -8.55 5.41 4.73
C THR A 356 -9.65 6.38 5.14
N PHE A 357 -10.87 6.22 4.61
CA PHE A 357 -12.02 7.08 4.91
C PHE A 357 -12.41 7.02 6.39
N TYR A 358 -12.46 5.83 6.99
CA TYR A 358 -12.77 5.68 8.41
C TYR A 358 -11.54 5.85 9.32
N GLN A 359 -10.36 6.11 8.75
CA GLN A 359 -9.09 6.22 9.47
C GLN A 359 -8.78 4.96 10.31
N ILE A 360 -9.11 3.79 9.76
CA ILE A 360 -8.89 2.48 10.36
C ILE A 360 -7.80 1.76 9.56
N PRO A 361 -6.59 1.60 10.11
CA PRO A 361 -5.56 0.79 9.47
C PRO A 361 -6.08 -0.64 9.19
N MET A 362 -5.86 -1.15 7.97
CA MET A 362 -6.27 -2.51 7.61
C MET A 362 -5.69 -3.57 8.58
N LEU A 363 -4.44 -3.41 9.03
CA LEU A 363 -3.84 -4.32 10.01
C LEU A 363 -4.57 -4.34 11.37
N GLN A 364 -5.30 -3.28 11.70
CA GLN A 364 -6.16 -3.28 12.89
C GLN A 364 -7.38 -4.17 12.70
N LEU A 365 -7.92 -4.30 11.49
CA LEU A 365 -9.11 -5.12 11.22
C LEU A 365 -8.74 -6.61 11.15
N ALA A 366 -7.67 -6.96 10.46
CA ALA A 366 -7.17 -8.33 10.32
C ALA A 366 -5.65 -8.37 10.05
N PRO A 367 -4.96 -9.45 10.46
CA PRO A 367 -3.55 -9.66 10.11
C PRO A 367 -3.37 -9.81 8.58
N LEU A 368 -2.16 -9.51 8.11
CA LEU A 368 -1.82 -9.42 6.68
C LEU A 368 -2.23 -10.67 5.89
N GLU A 369 -1.97 -11.84 6.45
CA GLU A 369 -2.16 -13.14 5.81
C GLU A 369 -3.63 -13.48 5.58
N LYS A 370 -4.54 -12.87 6.35
CA LYS A 370 -6.00 -13.10 6.25
C LYS A 370 -6.68 -12.23 5.20
N TRP A 371 -6.07 -11.11 4.81
CA TRP A 371 -6.66 -10.18 3.84
C TRP A 371 -6.99 -10.82 2.48
N PRO A 372 -6.13 -11.68 1.89
CA PRO A 372 -6.47 -12.42 0.69
C PRO A 372 -7.76 -13.23 0.83
N THR A 373 -7.95 -13.92 1.95
CA THR A 373 -9.13 -14.74 2.21
C THR A 373 -10.37 -13.86 2.40
N ILE A 374 -10.28 -12.77 3.15
CA ILE A 374 -11.36 -11.80 3.35
C ILE A 374 -11.84 -11.21 2.01
N ILE A 375 -10.90 -10.80 1.15
CA ILE A 375 -11.22 -10.25 -0.16
C ILE A 375 -11.88 -11.30 -1.05
N LEU A 376 -11.43 -12.56 -0.98
CA LEU A 376 -12.04 -13.66 -1.73
C LEU A 376 -13.53 -13.83 -1.39
N GLN A 377 -13.92 -13.70 -0.13
CA GLN A 377 -15.31 -13.86 0.31
C GLN A 377 -16.28 -12.94 -0.43
N CYS A 378 -15.83 -11.74 -0.83
CA CYS A 378 -16.64 -10.83 -1.62
C CYS A 378 -17.06 -11.45 -2.96
N GLU A 379 -16.14 -12.16 -3.62
CA GLU A 379 -16.41 -12.81 -4.90
C GLU A 379 -17.13 -14.16 -4.70
N THR A 380 -16.62 -15.03 -3.83
CA THR A 380 -17.14 -16.41 -3.71
C THR A 380 -18.40 -16.55 -2.87
N GLU A 381 -18.46 -15.94 -1.69
CA GLU A 381 -19.57 -16.17 -0.76
C GLU A 381 -20.77 -15.26 -1.07
N LEU A 382 -20.51 -13.98 -1.37
CA LEU A 382 -21.59 -13.01 -1.61
C LEU A 382 -22.07 -12.99 -3.08
N LEU A 383 -21.17 -13.19 -4.04
CA LEU A 383 -21.49 -13.04 -5.47
C LEU A 383 -21.47 -14.36 -6.25
N SER A 384 -21.12 -15.48 -5.61
CA SER A 384 -21.00 -16.81 -6.25
C SER A 384 -20.08 -16.82 -7.47
N ILE A 385 -19.07 -15.94 -7.50
CA ILE A 385 -18.05 -15.87 -8.55
C ILE A 385 -16.93 -16.85 -8.20
N SER A 386 -16.62 -17.77 -9.12
CA SER A 386 -15.46 -18.66 -8.97
C SER A 386 -14.16 -17.88 -9.16
N ALA A 387 -13.34 -17.82 -8.13
CA ALA A 387 -12.07 -17.08 -8.14
C ALA A 387 -11.01 -17.75 -7.25
N GLY A 388 -9.73 -17.61 -7.60
CA GLY A 388 -8.58 -18.21 -6.89
C GLY A 388 -7.73 -17.18 -6.13
N LEU A 389 -7.01 -17.60 -5.09
CA LEU A 389 -6.35 -16.70 -4.11
C LEU A 389 -5.22 -15.82 -4.68
N GLN A 390 -4.63 -16.16 -5.83
CA GLN A 390 -3.40 -15.50 -6.27
C GLN A 390 -3.55 -13.98 -6.48
N ASP A 391 -4.70 -13.54 -7.03
CA ASP A 391 -4.89 -12.16 -7.49
C ASP A 391 -4.77 -11.19 -6.31
N ARG A 392 -5.56 -11.48 -5.28
CA ARG A 392 -5.65 -10.71 -4.05
C ARG A 392 -4.42 -10.88 -3.15
N VAL A 393 -3.72 -12.03 -3.16
CA VAL A 393 -2.42 -12.12 -2.47
C VAL A 393 -1.43 -11.15 -3.11
N ALA A 394 -1.28 -11.18 -4.43
CA ALA A 394 -0.37 -10.27 -5.13
C ALA A 394 -0.77 -8.79 -4.92
N GLN A 395 -2.06 -8.46 -5.04
CA GLN A 395 -2.55 -7.09 -4.95
C GLN A 395 -2.57 -6.51 -3.54
N ILE A 396 -2.77 -7.36 -2.53
CA ILE A 396 -2.50 -7.00 -1.15
C ILE A 396 -1.00 -6.79 -1.08
N MET A 397 -0.20 -7.85 -1.14
CA MET A 397 1.20 -7.82 -0.70
C MET A 397 2.13 -6.97 -1.56
N GLU A 398 1.86 -6.76 -2.84
CA GLU A 398 2.71 -6.03 -3.79
C GLU A 398 4.14 -6.61 -3.92
N GLY A 399 4.82 -6.33 -5.03
CA GLY A 399 6.09 -6.98 -5.37
C GLY A 399 5.91 -8.32 -6.08
N VAL A 400 6.95 -9.17 -6.02
CA VAL A 400 6.93 -10.55 -6.52
C VAL A 400 6.68 -11.49 -5.37
N ILE A 401 5.57 -12.23 -5.41
CA ILE A 401 5.13 -13.10 -4.33
C ILE A 401 5.08 -14.54 -4.80
N TYR A 402 5.83 -15.40 -4.10
CA TYR A 402 5.63 -16.84 -4.13
C TYR A 402 4.49 -17.21 -3.16
N MET A 403 3.60 -18.08 -3.59
CA MET A 403 2.41 -18.47 -2.85
C MET A 403 2.25 -19.99 -2.90
N ASP A 404 2.05 -20.59 -1.74
CA ASP A 404 1.78 -22.01 -1.57
C ASP A 404 0.39 -22.22 -0.99
N PHE A 405 -0.48 -22.85 -1.77
CA PHE A 405 -1.86 -23.16 -1.39
C PHE A 405 -2.07 -24.65 -1.10
N SER A 406 -1.00 -25.46 -1.08
CA SER A 406 -1.09 -26.89 -0.79
C SER A 406 -1.62 -27.17 0.62
N GLU A 407 -1.27 -26.31 1.57
CA GLU A 407 -1.77 -26.32 2.94
C GLU A 407 -2.36 -24.95 3.32
N LEU A 408 -3.69 -24.90 3.47
CA LEU A 408 -4.38 -23.69 3.92
C LEU A 408 -4.60 -23.73 5.43
N LYS A 409 -3.90 -22.88 6.19
CA LYS A 409 -4.11 -22.69 7.63
C LYS A 409 -5.15 -21.59 7.85
N GLN A 410 -6.31 -21.94 8.38
CA GLN A 410 -7.45 -21.00 8.53
C GLN A 410 -7.81 -20.28 7.20
N GLY A 411 -7.73 -21.00 6.08
CA GLY A 411 -7.99 -20.44 4.75
C GLY A 411 -6.87 -19.57 4.16
N CYS A 412 -5.71 -19.49 4.83
CA CYS A 412 -4.54 -18.74 4.37
C CYS A 412 -3.45 -19.70 3.86
N GLY A 413 -2.87 -19.42 2.70
CA GLY A 413 -1.67 -20.12 2.21
C GLY A 413 -0.39 -19.60 2.85
N GLN A 414 0.75 -20.16 2.44
CA GLN A 414 2.06 -19.61 2.78
C GLN A 414 2.48 -18.60 1.72
N TYR A 415 2.83 -17.39 2.13
CA TYR A 415 3.18 -16.31 1.22
C TYR A 415 4.58 -15.82 1.50
N GLU A 416 5.36 -15.62 0.45
CA GLU A 416 6.73 -15.14 0.54
C GLU A 416 6.97 -14.06 -0.51
N ARG A 417 7.35 -12.85 -0.04
CA ARG A 417 7.86 -11.81 -0.93
C ARG A 417 9.29 -12.15 -1.34
N LEU A 418 9.51 -12.33 -2.63
CA LEU A 418 10.82 -12.60 -3.20
C LEU A 418 11.65 -11.32 -3.29
N LYS A 419 12.95 -11.43 -3.05
CA LYS A 419 13.89 -10.30 -3.13
C LYS A 419 14.02 -9.79 -4.57
N LYS A 420 14.36 -8.51 -4.72
CA LYS A 420 14.71 -7.92 -6.02
C LYS A 420 16.04 -8.49 -6.53
N ILE A 421 16.04 -8.96 -7.77
CA ILE A 421 17.20 -9.51 -8.49
C ILE A 421 17.25 -8.94 -9.92
N SER A 422 18.35 -9.16 -10.64
CA SER A 422 18.39 -8.88 -12.09
C SER A 422 17.47 -9.88 -12.80
N LEU A 423 16.53 -9.37 -13.58
CA LEU A 423 15.56 -10.17 -14.32
C LEU A 423 15.75 -9.96 -15.82
N PRO A 424 15.58 -11.00 -16.64
CA PRO A 424 15.54 -10.82 -18.08
C PRO A 424 14.34 -9.97 -18.45
N ASP A 425 14.42 -9.29 -19.59
CA ASP A 425 13.32 -8.48 -20.07
C ASP A 425 12.07 -9.33 -20.33
N MET A 426 10.96 -8.91 -19.74
CA MET A 426 9.65 -9.54 -19.89
C MET A 426 8.68 -8.56 -20.53
N TYR A 427 7.74 -9.07 -21.32
CA TYR A 427 6.76 -8.24 -22.01
C TYR A 427 5.36 -8.83 -21.85
N LEU A 428 4.36 -7.97 -21.94
CA LEU A 428 2.95 -8.34 -21.91
C LEU A 428 2.35 -8.08 -23.28
N ALA A 429 1.52 -9.01 -23.75
CA ALA A 429 0.65 -8.79 -24.89
C ALA A 429 -0.79 -9.12 -24.52
N TRP A 430 -1.77 -8.39 -25.04
CA TRP A 430 -3.17 -8.68 -24.79
C TRP A 430 -4.09 -8.35 -25.96
N LEU A 431 -5.23 -9.05 -25.98
CA LEU A 431 -6.26 -8.88 -26.99
C LEU A 431 -6.89 -7.48 -26.87
N PRO A 432 -7.29 -6.86 -28.00
CA PRO A 432 -8.05 -5.62 -27.97
C PRO A 432 -9.36 -5.84 -27.21
N GLN A 433 -9.82 -4.80 -26.51
CA GLN A 433 -11.07 -4.87 -25.74
C GLN A 433 -12.24 -5.23 -26.68
N GLY A 434 -13.02 -6.24 -26.32
CA GLY A 434 -14.35 -6.48 -26.90
C GLY A 434 -14.51 -7.81 -27.63
N LYS A 435 -14.88 -8.83 -26.85
CA LYS A 435 -16.19 -9.51 -26.92
C LYS A 435 -16.17 -10.55 -25.82
N PHE A 436 -17.15 -10.52 -24.94
CA PHE A 436 -17.42 -11.64 -24.05
C PHE A 436 -17.84 -12.82 -24.95
N SER A 437 -16.88 -13.56 -25.51
CA SER A 437 -17.18 -14.77 -26.26
C SER A 437 -17.62 -15.78 -25.22
N GLY A 438 -18.94 -15.89 -25.07
CA GLY A 438 -19.61 -16.66 -24.04
C GLY A 438 -18.87 -17.95 -23.69
N THR A 439 -18.53 -18.05 -22.41
CA THR A 439 -18.78 -19.26 -21.61
C THR A 439 -18.41 -20.58 -22.27
N ILE A 440 -17.16 -20.73 -22.70
CA ILE A 440 -16.55 -22.07 -22.61
C ILE A 440 -16.18 -22.26 -21.13
N HIS A 441 -17.17 -22.70 -20.34
CA HIS A 441 -16.95 -23.05 -18.94
C HIS A 441 -15.97 -24.21 -18.88
N SER A 442 -14.78 -23.97 -18.33
CA SER A 442 -13.88 -25.07 -18.00
C SER A 442 -14.54 -25.93 -16.93
N ASN A 443 -14.71 -27.22 -17.18
CA ASN A 443 -15.15 -28.19 -16.17
C ASN A 443 -14.03 -28.52 -15.15
N LEU A 444 -12.91 -27.79 -15.16
CA LEU A 444 -11.72 -28.04 -14.35
C LEU A 444 -12.04 -28.21 -12.85
N GLY A 445 -12.94 -27.38 -12.29
CA GLY A 445 -13.35 -27.51 -10.89
C GLY A 445 -14.09 -28.82 -10.58
N ALA A 446 -14.87 -29.35 -11.53
CA ALA A 446 -15.50 -30.67 -11.36
C ALA A 446 -14.46 -31.79 -11.47
N ARG A 447 -13.57 -31.71 -12.46
CA ARG A 447 -12.48 -32.69 -12.67
C ARG A 447 -11.53 -32.77 -11.48
N TRP A 448 -11.22 -31.64 -10.86
CA TRP A 448 -10.46 -31.56 -9.61
C TRP A 448 -11.19 -32.24 -8.44
N ARG A 449 -12.48 -31.93 -8.23
CA ARG A 449 -13.30 -32.55 -7.16
C ARG A 449 -13.41 -34.07 -7.34
N ASN A 450 -13.46 -34.52 -8.59
CA ASN A 450 -13.46 -35.94 -8.95
C ASN A 450 -12.07 -36.61 -8.85
N LYS A 451 -11.03 -35.86 -8.45
CA LYS A 451 -9.66 -36.35 -8.30
C LYS A 451 -9.12 -37.05 -9.55
N GLU A 452 -9.42 -36.49 -10.74
CA GLU A 452 -8.93 -37.05 -11.99
C GLU A 452 -7.39 -37.13 -11.99
N PRO A 453 -6.78 -38.29 -12.30
CA PRO A 453 -5.34 -38.48 -12.19
C PRO A 453 -4.52 -37.45 -12.99
N LEU A 454 -4.97 -37.13 -14.21
CA LEU A 454 -4.30 -36.14 -15.07
C LEU A 454 -4.33 -34.74 -14.45
N VAL A 455 -5.44 -34.35 -13.82
CA VAL A 455 -5.56 -33.02 -13.18
C VAL A 455 -4.62 -32.95 -11.98
N LEU A 456 -4.64 -33.96 -11.11
CA LEU A 456 -3.76 -34.03 -9.94
C LEU A 456 -2.29 -33.96 -10.35
N GLN A 457 -1.89 -34.73 -11.36
CA GLN A 457 -0.53 -34.74 -11.90
C GLN A 457 -0.13 -33.37 -12.42
N ILE A 458 -0.96 -32.73 -13.25
CA ILE A 458 -0.64 -31.42 -13.82
C ILE A 458 -0.56 -30.34 -12.72
N MET A 459 -1.47 -30.35 -11.74
CA MET A 459 -1.42 -29.38 -10.63
C MET A 459 -0.14 -29.54 -9.81
N HIS A 460 0.28 -30.77 -9.56
CA HIS A 460 1.57 -31.05 -8.91
C HIS A 460 2.74 -30.51 -9.74
N SER A 461 2.78 -30.81 -11.04
CA SER A 461 3.86 -30.35 -11.93
C SER A 461 3.92 -28.82 -12.06
N LEU A 462 2.77 -28.13 -12.04
CA LEU A 462 2.74 -26.67 -11.99
C LEU A 462 3.32 -26.13 -10.67
N GLY A 463 3.02 -26.79 -9.55
CA GLY A 463 3.58 -26.45 -8.26
C GLY A 463 5.10 -26.63 -8.19
N GLU A 464 5.60 -27.77 -8.68
CA GLU A 464 7.05 -28.03 -8.79
C GLU A 464 7.76 -27.01 -9.67
N LEU A 465 7.10 -26.53 -10.73
CA LEU A 465 7.63 -25.49 -11.60
C LEU A 465 7.82 -24.17 -10.85
N ALA A 466 6.86 -23.80 -10.00
CA ALA A 466 6.96 -22.62 -9.13
C ALA A 466 8.05 -22.80 -8.06
N ASP A 467 8.18 -23.99 -7.46
CA ASP A 467 9.27 -24.28 -6.51
C ASP A 467 10.66 -24.14 -7.14
N LYS A 468 10.84 -24.64 -8.37
CA LYS A 468 12.10 -24.53 -9.12
C LYS A 468 12.46 -23.07 -9.37
N LEU A 469 11.53 -22.27 -9.89
CA LEU A 469 11.76 -20.85 -10.12
C LEU A 469 12.04 -20.10 -8.80
N ARG A 470 11.31 -20.40 -7.73
CA ARG A 470 11.56 -19.83 -6.39
C ARG A 470 12.99 -20.14 -5.91
N LYS A 471 13.44 -21.39 -6.07
CA LYS A 471 14.79 -21.81 -5.67
C LYS A 471 15.84 -21.00 -6.43
N ASP A 472 15.74 -20.92 -7.76
CA ASP A 472 16.63 -20.12 -8.59
C ASP A 472 16.63 -18.65 -8.17
N TRP A 473 15.46 -18.09 -7.88
CA TRP A 473 15.29 -16.71 -7.43
C TRP A 473 16.01 -16.41 -6.11
N ARG A 474 16.04 -17.39 -5.19
CA ARG A 474 16.70 -17.26 -3.89
C ARG A 474 18.21 -17.36 -4.01
N GLU A 475 18.68 -18.36 -4.76
CA GLU A 475 20.10 -18.73 -4.86
C GLU A 475 20.88 -17.81 -5.81
N LYS A 476 20.23 -17.26 -6.83
CA LYS A 476 20.86 -16.41 -7.84
C LYS A 476 20.62 -14.93 -7.56
N ASN A 477 21.51 -14.09 -8.09
CA ASN A 477 21.33 -12.63 -8.14
C ASN A 477 20.82 -12.15 -9.51
N GLU A 478 20.76 -13.06 -10.49
CA GLU A 478 20.29 -12.85 -11.85
C GLU A 478 19.61 -14.11 -12.38
N LEU A 479 18.47 -13.95 -13.08
CA LEU A 479 17.84 -15.04 -13.80
C LEU A 479 18.23 -15.01 -15.28
N ASP A 480 18.54 -16.19 -15.81
CA ASP A 480 18.82 -16.36 -17.23
C ASP A 480 17.54 -16.34 -18.08
N SER A 481 17.62 -15.72 -19.25
CA SER A 481 16.49 -15.53 -20.17
C SER A 481 15.99 -16.85 -20.75
N GLU A 482 16.90 -17.76 -21.11
CA GLU A 482 16.55 -19.06 -21.70
C GLU A 482 15.90 -19.95 -20.63
N GLN A 483 16.44 -19.95 -19.42
CA GLN A 483 15.86 -20.68 -18.29
C GLN A 483 14.44 -20.19 -17.96
N LEU A 484 14.22 -18.87 -17.86
CA LEU A 484 12.89 -18.32 -17.59
C LEU A 484 11.92 -18.62 -18.75
N ALA A 485 12.38 -18.50 -19.99
CA ALA A 485 11.58 -18.83 -21.17
C ALA A 485 11.13 -20.30 -21.16
N ASN A 486 12.01 -21.22 -20.74
CA ASN A 486 11.65 -22.64 -20.58
C ASN A 486 10.56 -22.83 -19.53
N TYR A 487 10.65 -22.19 -18.36
CA TYR A 487 9.58 -22.23 -17.36
C TYR A 487 8.25 -21.70 -17.91
N VAL A 488 8.29 -20.60 -18.67
CA VAL A 488 7.11 -20.00 -19.26
C VAL A 488 6.43 -20.94 -20.26
N ASP A 489 7.17 -21.51 -21.21
CA ASP A 489 6.62 -22.43 -22.20
C ASP A 489 6.10 -23.73 -21.55
N THR A 490 6.84 -24.30 -20.58
CA THR A 490 6.43 -25.50 -19.84
C THR A 490 5.10 -25.26 -19.09
N ASN A 491 4.94 -24.12 -18.42
CA ASN A 491 3.69 -23.78 -17.77
C ASN A 491 2.52 -23.73 -18.77
N PHE A 492 2.75 -23.15 -19.96
CA PHE A 492 1.70 -23.07 -20.96
C PHE A 492 1.30 -24.46 -21.48
N GLU A 493 2.26 -25.36 -21.73
CA GLU A 493 1.96 -26.71 -22.18
C GLU A 493 1.16 -27.50 -21.14
N TYR A 494 1.48 -27.37 -19.85
CA TYR A 494 0.66 -27.95 -18.78
C TYR A 494 -0.77 -27.40 -18.78
N ARG A 495 -0.94 -26.07 -18.92
CA ARG A 495 -2.27 -25.45 -19.02
C ARG A 495 -3.03 -25.95 -20.25
N ARG A 496 -2.35 -26.12 -21.38
CA ARG A 496 -2.92 -26.60 -22.64
C ARG A 496 -3.37 -28.06 -22.56
N GLN A 497 -2.58 -28.93 -21.94
CA GLN A 497 -2.97 -30.31 -21.64
C GLN A 497 -4.18 -30.36 -20.71
N LEU A 498 -4.22 -29.46 -19.72
CA LEU A 498 -5.30 -29.41 -18.74
C LEU A 498 -6.63 -28.95 -19.33
N LEU A 499 -6.63 -27.84 -20.07
CA LEU A 499 -7.84 -27.15 -20.51
C LEU A 499 -8.24 -27.50 -21.95
N GLY A 500 -7.27 -27.87 -22.79
CA GLY A 500 -7.47 -28.04 -24.22
C GLY A 500 -7.58 -26.71 -24.98
N ASN A 501 -7.41 -26.79 -26.30
CA ASN A 501 -7.39 -25.61 -27.18
C ASN A 501 -8.73 -24.86 -27.22
N GLN A 502 -9.85 -25.58 -27.11
CA GLN A 502 -11.19 -24.98 -27.16
C GLN A 502 -11.39 -24.01 -25.97
N VAL A 503 -11.07 -24.46 -24.75
CA VAL A 503 -11.20 -23.65 -23.53
C VAL A 503 -10.20 -22.50 -23.50
N ILE A 504 -8.98 -22.72 -23.98
CA ILE A 504 -7.98 -21.64 -24.08
C ILE A 504 -8.45 -20.56 -25.07
N GLY A 505 -9.11 -20.95 -26.15
CA GLY A 505 -9.66 -20.03 -27.14
C GLY A 505 -8.65 -19.57 -28.19
N ARG A 506 -9.17 -19.27 -29.38
CA ARG A 506 -8.36 -18.99 -30.58
C ARG A 506 -7.45 -17.77 -30.44
N GLY A 507 -7.95 -16.65 -29.92
CA GLY A 507 -7.15 -15.42 -29.79
C GLY A 507 -5.95 -15.58 -28.87
N ASN A 508 -6.10 -16.33 -27.77
CA ASN A 508 -5.00 -16.65 -26.86
C ASN A 508 -3.95 -17.54 -27.52
N LEU A 509 -4.38 -18.55 -28.26
CA LEU A 509 -3.48 -19.44 -29.01
C LEU A 509 -2.72 -18.69 -30.12
N GLU A 510 -3.38 -17.76 -30.80
CA GLU A 510 -2.77 -16.93 -31.84
C GLU A 510 -1.68 -16.02 -31.26
N MET A 511 -1.93 -15.34 -30.13
CA MET A 511 -0.90 -14.54 -29.45
C MET A 511 0.34 -15.37 -29.09
N ILE A 512 0.14 -16.57 -28.54
CA ILE A 512 1.25 -17.46 -28.13
C ILE A 512 2.01 -17.98 -29.35
N GLN A 513 1.30 -18.33 -30.42
CA GLN A 513 1.92 -18.81 -31.65
C GLN A 513 2.80 -17.72 -32.29
N LEU A 514 2.31 -16.48 -32.35
CA LEU A 514 3.07 -15.34 -32.89
C LEU A 514 4.34 -15.08 -32.09
N ALA A 515 4.24 -15.05 -30.75
CA ALA A 515 5.41 -14.91 -29.89
C ALA A 515 6.45 -16.01 -30.16
N ARG A 516 6.00 -17.26 -30.27
CA ARG A 516 6.88 -18.42 -30.53
C ARG A 516 7.54 -18.39 -31.92
N GLN A 517 6.85 -17.90 -32.94
CA GLN A 517 7.40 -17.73 -34.29
C GLN A 517 8.56 -16.73 -34.31
N GLU A 518 8.48 -15.69 -33.48
CA GLU A 518 9.56 -14.70 -33.32
C GLU A 518 10.66 -15.14 -32.34
N GLY A 519 10.59 -16.37 -31.82
CA GLY A 519 11.59 -16.94 -30.93
C GLY A 519 11.41 -16.60 -29.45
N TRP A 520 10.19 -16.26 -29.02
CA TRP A 520 9.85 -15.97 -27.63
C TRP A 520 9.08 -17.12 -27.00
N ALA A 521 9.26 -17.36 -25.71
CA ALA A 521 8.34 -18.18 -24.93
C ALA A 521 7.13 -17.36 -24.52
N ALA A 522 5.96 -18.00 -24.44
CA ALA A 522 4.74 -17.30 -24.05
C ALA A 522 3.76 -18.17 -23.27
N LYS A 523 3.07 -17.53 -22.30
CA LYS A 523 2.00 -18.17 -21.52
C LYS A 523 0.92 -17.18 -21.12
N LEU A 524 -0.26 -17.69 -20.77
CA LEU A 524 -1.32 -16.89 -20.15
C LEU A 524 -0.94 -16.43 -18.74
N VAL A 525 -1.27 -15.17 -18.43
CA VAL A 525 -1.00 -14.53 -17.12
C VAL A 525 -2.16 -14.64 -16.12
N GLY A 526 -3.33 -15.07 -16.58
CA GLY A 526 -4.56 -15.17 -15.81
C GLY A 526 -5.54 -16.19 -16.40
N SER A 527 -6.83 -15.88 -16.38
CA SER A 527 -7.88 -16.73 -16.98
C SER A 527 -7.81 -16.76 -18.51
N GLY A 528 -7.43 -15.64 -19.14
CA GLY A 528 -7.29 -15.49 -20.59
C GLY A 528 -7.15 -14.01 -20.99
N GLY A 529 -6.87 -13.76 -22.26
CA GLY A 529 -6.88 -12.42 -22.87
C GLY A 529 -5.56 -11.66 -22.81
N ALA A 530 -4.60 -12.06 -21.94
CA ALA A 530 -3.22 -11.58 -21.97
C ALA A 530 -2.20 -12.71 -21.81
N ILE A 531 -1.02 -12.47 -22.36
CA ILE A 531 0.14 -13.35 -22.27
C ILE A 531 1.37 -12.62 -21.74
N LEU A 532 2.23 -13.36 -21.05
CA LEU A 532 3.60 -13.00 -20.73
C LEU A 532 4.49 -13.54 -21.84
N CYS A 533 5.35 -12.69 -22.40
CA CYS A 533 6.36 -13.03 -23.40
C CYS A 533 7.76 -12.89 -22.77
N VAL A 534 8.59 -13.91 -22.96
CA VAL A 534 10.00 -13.92 -22.51
C VAL A 534 10.88 -14.31 -23.68
N PRO A 535 11.92 -13.53 -24.01
CA PRO A 535 12.78 -13.83 -25.14
C PRO A 535 13.63 -15.07 -24.82
N LYS A 536 13.75 -16.02 -25.76
CA LYS A 536 14.53 -17.26 -25.55
C LYS A 536 16.04 -17.02 -25.52
N ARG A 537 16.47 -15.84 -25.97
CA ARG A 537 17.84 -15.33 -25.89
C ARG A 537 17.78 -13.89 -25.40
N PRO A 538 18.86 -13.30 -24.86
CA PRO A 538 18.87 -11.90 -24.49
C PRO A 538 18.40 -11.01 -25.64
N VAL A 539 17.64 -9.96 -25.33
CA VAL A 539 17.04 -9.02 -26.31
C VAL A 539 18.06 -8.45 -27.30
N LEU A 540 19.32 -8.29 -26.89
CA LEU A 540 20.44 -7.91 -27.77
C LEU A 540 20.55 -8.77 -29.03
N TYR A 541 20.09 -10.03 -28.97
CA TYR A 541 20.10 -11.01 -30.05
C TYR A 541 18.70 -11.28 -30.66
N GLN A 542 17.64 -10.66 -30.12
CA GLN A 542 16.26 -10.80 -30.57
C GLN A 542 15.58 -9.43 -30.71
N PRO A 543 15.47 -8.88 -31.93
CA PRO A 543 14.94 -7.54 -32.13
C PRO A 543 13.47 -7.43 -31.70
N ILE A 544 13.20 -6.59 -30.69
CA ILE A 544 11.85 -6.34 -30.15
C ILE A 544 10.88 -5.85 -31.23
N TRP A 545 11.36 -5.05 -32.18
CA TRP A 545 10.51 -4.45 -33.20
C TRP A 545 9.79 -5.49 -34.06
N LYS A 546 10.35 -6.70 -34.24
CA LYS A 546 9.70 -7.78 -35.00
C LYS A 546 8.45 -8.31 -34.32
N ILE A 547 8.56 -8.67 -33.03
CA ILE A 547 7.42 -9.16 -32.26
C ILE A 547 6.39 -8.04 -32.02
N GLU A 548 6.85 -6.80 -31.80
CA GLU A 548 5.97 -5.65 -31.68
C GLU A 548 5.17 -5.41 -32.98
N GLN A 549 5.82 -5.50 -34.14
CA GLN A 549 5.15 -5.39 -35.44
C GLN A 549 4.17 -6.54 -35.65
N ALA A 550 4.57 -7.78 -35.37
CA ALA A 550 3.69 -8.96 -35.50
C ALA A 550 2.43 -8.86 -34.64
N PHE A 551 2.55 -8.31 -33.42
CA PHE A 551 1.40 -8.04 -32.56
C PHE A 551 0.56 -6.86 -33.04
N ARG A 552 1.20 -5.78 -33.49
CA ARG A 552 0.52 -4.59 -34.02
C ARG A 552 -0.32 -4.91 -35.26
N ASP A 553 0.19 -5.74 -36.17
CA ASP A 553 -0.52 -6.20 -37.37
C ASP A 553 -1.79 -7.00 -37.05
N LYS A 554 -1.86 -7.57 -35.85
CA LYS A 554 -3.02 -8.28 -35.32
C LYS A 554 -3.88 -7.46 -34.35
N ASN A 555 -3.56 -6.17 -34.21
CA ASN A 555 -4.21 -5.25 -33.28
C ASN A 555 -4.11 -5.71 -31.81
N PHE A 556 -3.05 -6.44 -31.46
CA PHE A 556 -2.74 -6.78 -30.08
C PHE A 556 -1.91 -5.68 -29.44
N SER A 557 -2.20 -5.39 -28.18
CA SER A 557 -1.37 -4.46 -27.40
C SER A 557 -0.11 -5.16 -26.95
N PHE A 558 1.01 -4.44 -26.87
CA PHE A 558 2.30 -4.98 -26.45
C PHE A 558 3.09 -3.95 -25.64
N CYS A 559 3.60 -4.32 -24.47
CA CYS A 559 4.44 -3.44 -23.66
C CYS A 559 5.45 -4.20 -22.81
N LYS A 560 6.52 -3.53 -22.39
CA LYS A 560 7.47 -4.08 -21.41
C LYS A 560 6.78 -4.24 -20.04
N LEU A 561 7.01 -5.37 -19.39
CA LEU A 561 6.51 -5.63 -18.04
C LEU A 561 7.35 -4.82 -17.03
N GLN A 562 6.68 -3.99 -16.24
CA GLN A 562 7.30 -3.23 -15.15
C GLN A 562 6.75 -3.74 -13.82
N ILE A 563 7.59 -4.41 -13.02
CA ILE A 563 7.20 -4.92 -11.70
C ILE A 563 7.13 -3.75 -10.72
N ALA A 564 6.02 -3.67 -9.97
CA ALA A 564 5.88 -2.78 -8.82
C ALA A 564 6.53 -3.45 -7.61
N TRP A 565 7.76 -3.06 -7.26
CA TRP A 565 8.58 -3.68 -6.22
C TRP A 565 8.26 -3.22 -4.80
#